data_AF-A0A1F4GIJ4-F1
#
_entry.id   AF-A0A1F4GIJ4-F1
#
_cell.length_a   1.000
_cell.length_b   1.000
_cell.length_c   1.000
_cell.angle_alpha   90.00
_cell.angle_beta   90.00
_cell.angle_gamma   90.00
#
_symmetry.space_group_name_H-M   'P 1'
#
loop_
_entity.id
_entity.type
_entity.pdbx_description
1 polymer ?
#
loop_
_entity_poly.entity_id
_entity_poly.type
_entity_poly.pdbx_seq_one_letter_code
_entity_poly.pdbx_strand_id
1 'polypeptide(L)'
;MSRCVKVVLLSDELKEFFSWAATYAEDVFPVSMCARVMLRSDWLALGLNERRDWVDFKSSSIWASIVLGELLGQSQGDFDAVFAPIGRAPACFSYAVARSELLYPQNESARTEVTSRLATVERDGRFGRRAISPQDLQPVWTLCRELSHVASEELASQAAIIKVLAAVDPGAATLVGSLELLSSDFAEHRVEGFDALVDRLFYRLSPMELGIKGVAPTLAAAALLVGRGTSHIQLLAPFGRELPQVFGWFGLFAGLLGQSHWDLAWARGTKSVDRLLRQPFHVDEPVRADLCWVEFEWLSTVFGSDDVFAELPKSAQRSLLVEVLPGVDFQLRLPSSERSKEQASVYSRPAVSQKAVDEALKLIEAAHSLLRADSPTKQSELFDAVTPSQTLKKSKAGGTGSRGGKQKL
;
A
#
# COMPACT_ATOMS: atom_id res chain seq x y z
N MET A 1 -26.82 11.32 3.81
CA MET A 1 -25.82 12.36 4.12
C MET A 1 -24.45 11.71 4.05
N SER A 2 -23.61 12.12 3.09
CA SER A 2 -22.22 11.66 3.05
C SER A 2 -21.51 12.19 4.31
N ARG A 3 -20.83 11.32 5.06
CA ARG A 3 -20.05 11.74 6.22
C ARG A 3 -18.78 12.41 5.70
N CYS A 4 -18.75 13.74 5.66
CA CYS A 4 -17.52 14.49 5.42
C CYS A 4 -16.62 14.39 6.65
N VAL A 5 -15.34 14.08 6.45
CA VAL A 5 -14.32 14.04 7.50
C VAL A 5 -13.51 15.34 7.47
N LYS A 6 -13.15 15.85 8.65
CA LYS A 6 -12.29 17.03 8.76
C LYS A 6 -10.86 16.65 8.37
N VAL A 7 -10.20 17.57 7.67
CA VAL A 7 -8.77 17.49 7.35
C VAL A 7 -8.00 18.34 8.33
N VAL A 8 -7.01 17.74 9.00
CA VAL A 8 -6.09 18.42 9.92
C VAL A 8 -4.78 18.64 9.20
N LEU A 9 -4.43 19.92 8.98
CA LEU A 9 -3.19 20.32 8.32
C LEU A 9 -2.18 20.74 9.37
N LEU A 10 -1.07 20.01 9.44
CA LEU A 10 0.02 20.27 10.37
C LEU A 10 1.22 20.90 9.63
N SER A 11 2.00 21.73 10.33
CA SER A 11 3.28 22.27 9.82
C SER A 11 4.37 21.99 10.85
N ASP A 12 4.87 23.03 11.52
CA ASP A 12 6.00 22.90 12.46
C ASP A 12 5.56 22.27 13.79
N GLU A 13 4.27 22.30 14.10
CA GLU A 13 3.68 21.85 15.36
C GLU A 13 3.44 20.33 15.43
N LEU A 14 3.86 19.57 14.41
CA LEU A 14 3.55 18.15 14.26
C LEU A 14 3.93 17.32 15.50
N LYS A 15 5.14 17.52 16.03
CA LYS A 15 5.63 16.77 17.20
C LYS A 15 4.83 17.08 18.44
N GLU A 16 4.54 18.36 18.67
CA GLU A 16 3.80 18.83 19.85
C GLU A 16 2.35 18.36 19.79
N PHE A 17 1.73 18.44 18.62
CA PHE A 17 0.37 17.95 18.36
C PHE A 17 0.23 16.46 18.68
N PHE A 18 1.08 15.60 18.11
CA PHE A 18 0.96 14.16 18.35
C PHE A 18 1.35 13.76 19.78
N SER A 19 2.34 14.44 20.38
CA SER A 19 2.70 14.20 21.79
C SER A 19 1.53 14.55 22.71
N TRP A 20 0.85 15.67 22.45
CA TRP A 20 -0.32 16.07 23.20
C TRP A 20 -1.49 15.10 22.98
N ALA A 21 -1.79 14.74 21.73
CA ALA A 21 -2.90 13.84 21.39
C ALA A 21 -2.71 12.45 22.01
N ALA A 22 -1.50 11.90 21.93
CA ALA A 22 -1.18 10.60 22.52
C ALA A 22 -1.25 10.61 24.07
N THR A 23 -0.97 11.76 24.71
CA THR A 23 -0.93 11.87 26.18
C THR A 23 -2.29 12.22 26.79
N TYR A 24 -3.05 13.10 26.14
CA TYR A 24 -4.25 13.73 26.73
C TYR A 24 -5.55 13.38 25.99
N ALA A 25 -5.48 12.75 24.81
CA ALA A 25 -6.63 12.39 24.00
C ALA A 25 -6.61 10.91 23.62
N GLU A 26 -6.39 10.03 24.61
CA GLU A 26 -6.31 8.57 24.43
C GLU A 26 -7.53 7.99 23.70
N ASP A 27 -8.73 8.51 23.95
CA ASP A 27 -9.98 8.06 23.31
C ASP A 27 -10.06 8.33 21.80
N VAL A 28 -9.20 9.22 21.30
CA VAL A 28 -9.17 9.71 19.92
C VAL A 28 -7.92 9.25 19.18
N PHE A 29 -6.90 8.82 19.91
CA PHE A 29 -5.64 8.37 19.34
C PHE A 29 -5.76 6.92 18.80
N PRO A 30 -5.30 6.64 17.57
CA PRO A 30 -4.68 7.53 16.58
C PRO A 30 -5.67 8.49 15.93
N VAL A 31 -5.26 9.74 15.76
CA VAL A 31 -6.09 10.82 15.20
C VAL A 31 -6.58 10.47 13.80
N SER A 32 -5.77 9.73 13.03
CA SER A 32 -6.09 9.27 11.68
C SER A 32 -7.39 8.45 11.58
N MET A 33 -7.84 7.84 12.69
CA MET A 33 -9.09 7.08 12.72
C MET A 33 -10.34 7.97 12.69
N CYS A 34 -10.19 9.25 13.02
CA CYS A 34 -11.28 10.22 13.18
C CYS A 34 -11.17 11.39 12.19
N ALA A 35 -9.95 11.76 11.78
CA ALA A 35 -9.67 12.86 10.87
C ALA A 35 -8.56 12.48 9.90
N ARG A 36 -8.54 13.08 8.70
CA ARG A 36 -7.40 12.93 7.80
C ARG A 36 -6.30 13.91 8.23
N VAL A 37 -5.19 13.41 8.74
CA VAL A 37 -4.07 14.24 9.19
C VAL A 37 -2.99 14.25 8.11
N MET A 38 -2.50 15.43 7.72
CA MET A 38 -1.43 15.54 6.73
C MET A 38 -0.60 16.81 6.92
N LEU A 39 0.58 16.84 6.29
CA LEU A 39 1.37 18.07 6.24
C LEU A 39 0.71 19.10 5.34
N ARG A 40 0.82 20.36 5.72
CA ARG A 40 0.43 21.49 4.87
C ARG A 40 1.27 21.54 3.59
N SER A 41 2.53 21.11 3.63
CA SER A 41 3.38 20.97 2.45
C SER A 41 2.79 19.96 1.46
N ASP A 42 2.36 18.79 1.94
CA ASP A 42 1.71 17.76 1.11
C ASP A 42 0.42 18.30 0.49
N TRP A 43 -0.40 18.98 1.29
CA TRP A 43 -1.65 19.58 0.82
C TRP A 43 -1.44 20.49 -0.40
N LEU A 44 -0.42 21.34 -0.33
CA LEU A 44 -0.07 22.27 -1.41
C LEU A 44 0.60 21.54 -2.59
N ALA A 45 1.57 20.66 -2.32
CA ALA A 45 2.34 19.96 -3.35
C ALA A 45 1.49 19.00 -4.18
N LEU A 46 0.46 18.40 -3.57
CA LEU A 46 -0.48 17.51 -4.23
C LEU A 46 -1.64 18.24 -4.92
N GLY A 47 -1.76 19.56 -4.74
CA GLY A 47 -2.83 20.37 -5.34
C GLY A 47 -4.22 20.01 -4.80
N LEU A 48 -4.32 19.59 -3.54
CA LEU A 48 -5.60 19.14 -2.93
C LEU A 48 -6.58 20.29 -2.65
N ASN A 49 -6.11 21.53 -2.75
CA ASN A 49 -6.92 22.74 -2.77
C ASN A 49 -7.77 22.87 -4.06
N GLU A 50 -7.36 22.20 -5.13
CA GLU A 50 -8.07 22.17 -6.41
C GLU A 50 -8.96 20.93 -6.45
N ARG A 51 -10.28 21.10 -6.55
CA ARG A 51 -11.18 19.97 -6.83
C ARG A 51 -10.88 19.47 -8.24
N ARG A 52 -10.14 18.37 -8.34
CA ARG A 52 -9.97 17.64 -9.60
C ARG A 52 -11.03 16.58 -9.68
N ASP A 53 -11.80 16.61 -10.77
CA ASP A 53 -12.65 15.50 -11.15
C ASP A 53 -11.78 14.29 -11.48
N TRP A 54 -12.30 13.10 -11.20
CA TRP A 54 -11.65 11.83 -11.49
C TRP A 54 -11.36 11.72 -12.99
N VAL A 55 -10.09 11.56 -13.35
CA VAL A 55 -9.68 11.38 -14.75
C VAL A 55 -9.63 9.89 -15.08
N ASP A 56 -10.32 9.49 -16.14
CA ASP A 56 -10.30 8.12 -16.62
C ASP A 56 -8.94 7.79 -17.25
N PHE A 57 -8.20 6.85 -16.65
CA PHE A 57 -6.80 6.58 -17.02
C PHE A 57 -6.67 5.48 -18.07
N LYS A 58 -5.94 5.78 -19.16
CA LYS A 58 -5.71 4.86 -20.29
C LYS A 58 -4.74 3.70 -19.99
N SER A 59 -3.80 3.86 -19.06
CA SER A 59 -2.71 2.89 -18.80
C SER A 59 -2.91 2.00 -17.55
N SER A 60 -4.11 2.02 -16.95
CA SER A 60 -4.38 1.29 -15.69
C SER A 60 -4.15 -0.23 -15.80
N SER A 61 -4.32 -0.81 -17.00
CA SER A 61 -4.09 -2.24 -17.27
C SER A 61 -2.61 -2.65 -17.15
N ILE A 62 -1.67 -1.77 -17.53
CA ILE A 62 -0.24 -2.02 -17.41
C ILE A 62 0.15 -2.02 -15.94
N TRP A 63 -0.27 -0.98 -15.19
CA TRP A 63 -0.06 -0.90 -13.75
C TRP A 63 -0.65 -2.09 -13.01
N ALA A 64 -1.89 -2.48 -13.34
CA ALA A 64 -2.51 -3.66 -12.75
C ALA A 64 -1.72 -4.95 -13.02
N SER A 65 -1.12 -5.08 -14.21
CA SER A 65 -0.28 -6.24 -14.55
C SER A 65 1.06 -6.21 -13.80
N ILE A 66 1.67 -5.04 -13.61
CA ILE A 66 2.89 -4.88 -12.80
C ILE A 66 2.61 -5.27 -11.34
N VAL A 67 1.50 -4.79 -10.77
CA VAL A 67 1.08 -5.13 -9.40
C VAL A 67 0.83 -6.62 -9.25
N LEU A 68 0.18 -7.25 -10.22
CA LEU A 68 -0.02 -8.71 -10.23
C LEU A 68 1.30 -9.47 -10.29
N GLY A 69 2.24 -9.00 -11.13
CA GLY A 69 3.60 -9.52 -11.19
C GLY A 69 4.33 -9.41 -9.86
N GLU A 70 4.34 -8.23 -9.24
CA GLU A 70 4.93 -8.05 -7.91
C GLU A 70 4.28 -8.98 -6.88
N LEU A 71 2.95 -9.10 -6.89
CA LEU A 71 2.22 -9.97 -5.97
C LEU A 71 2.73 -11.43 -6.03
N LEU A 72 3.01 -11.94 -7.23
CA LEU A 72 3.58 -13.27 -7.44
C LEU A 72 5.03 -13.37 -6.97
N GLY A 73 5.83 -12.33 -7.19
CA GLY A 73 7.21 -12.29 -6.74
C GLY A 73 7.35 -12.14 -5.22
N GLN A 74 6.41 -11.46 -4.55
CA GLN A 74 6.33 -11.43 -3.09
C GLN A 74 5.99 -12.81 -2.50
N SER A 75 5.31 -13.68 -3.27
CA SER A 75 5.14 -15.11 -2.94
C SER A 75 6.28 -16.02 -3.41
N GLN A 76 7.40 -15.45 -3.89
CA GLN A 76 8.59 -16.19 -4.34
C GLN A 76 8.29 -17.25 -5.41
N GLY A 77 7.28 -17.03 -6.26
CA GLY A 77 6.91 -17.99 -7.30
C GLY A 77 6.24 -19.27 -6.79
N ASP A 78 5.68 -19.27 -5.57
CA ASP A 78 4.73 -20.31 -5.15
C ASP A 78 3.43 -20.17 -5.96
N PHE A 79 3.42 -20.84 -7.12
CA PHE A 79 2.30 -20.81 -8.04
C PHE A 79 1.09 -21.59 -7.52
N ASP A 80 1.21 -22.47 -6.51
CA ASP A 80 0.02 -23.12 -5.92
C ASP A 80 -0.88 -22.08 -5.22
N ALA A 81 -0.33 -20.91 -4.90
CA ALA A 81 -1.08 -19.68 -4.64
C ALA A 81 -1.55 -18.98 -5.93
N VAL A 82 -2.06 -19.70 -6.96
CA VAL A 82 -2.50 -19.19 -8.29
C VAL A 82 -3.42 -17.96 -8.20
N PHE A 83 -4.05 -17.72 -7.06
CA PHE A 83 -4.60 -16.41 -6.72
C PHE A 83 -4.11 -15.99 -5.34
N ALA A 84 -2.88 -15.45 -5.26
CA ALA A 84 -2.47 -14.67 -4.11
C ALA A 84 -3.64 -13.72 -3.81
N PRO A 85 -4.25 -13.79 -2.60
CA PRO A 85 -5.55 -13.17 -2.39
C PRO A 85 -5.46 -11.72 -2.82
N ILE A 86 -6.30 -11.28 -3.76
CA ILE A 86 -6.27 -9.91 -4.31
C ILE A 86 -6.28 -8.85 -3.19
N GLY A 87 -6.81 -9.20 -2.01
CA GLY A 87 -6.69 -8.39 -0.79
C GLY A 87 -5.26 -8.10 -0.32
N ARG A 88 -4.22 -8.73 -0.90
CA ARG A 88 -2.80 -8.44 -0.67
C ARG A 88 -2.23 -7.43 -1.66
N ALA A 89 -2.95 -7.05 -2.72
CA ALA A 89 -2.49 -6.04 -3.65
C ALA A 89 -2.09 -4.72 -2.94
N PRO A 90 -2.83 -4.24 -1.91
CA PRO A 90 -2.39 -3.07 -1.12
C PRO A 90 -1.05 -3.25 -0.38
N ALA A 91 -0.55 -4.47 -0.23
CA ALA A 91 0.77 -4.73 0.37
C ALA A 91 1.93 -4.70 -0.65
N CYS A 92 1.62 -4.56 -1.95
CA CYS A 92 2.60 -4.42 -3.04
C CYS A 92 3.01 -2.94 -3.20
N PHE A 93 4.30 -2.68 -3.36
CA PHE A 93 4.83 -1.34 -3.58
C PHE A 93 4.30 -0.70 -4.86
N SER A 94 4.23 -1.49 -5.94
CA SER A 94 3.68 -1.07 -7.22
C SER A 94 2.22 -0.67 -7.12
N TYR A 95 1.46 -1.16 -6.13
CA TYR A 95 0.06 -0.76 -5.94
C TYR A 95 -0.01 0.69 -5.47
N ALA A 96 0.79 1.05 -4.47
CA ALA A 96 0.86 2.42 -3.98
C ALA A 96 1.40 3.37 -5.04
N VAL A 97 2.45 2.97 -5.79
CA VAL A 97 2.98 3.75 -6.92
C VAL A 97 1.93 3.92 -8.01
N ALA A 98 1.27 2.84 -8.44
CA ALA A 98 0.20 2.90 -9.43
C ALA A 98 -0.95 3.80 -8.99
N ARG A 99 -1.40 3.66 -7.73
CA ARG A 99 -2.44 4.53 -7.17
C ARG A 99 -2.04 5.99 -7.18
N SER A 100 -0.79 6.30 -6.83
CA SER A 100 -0.27 7.66 -6.88
C SER A 100 -0.28 8.22 -8.31
N GLU A 101 0.14 7.46 -9.32
CA GLU A 101 0.10 7.91 -10.72
C GLU A 101 -1.35 8.15 -11.22
N LEU A 102 -2.30 7.33 -10.76
CA LEU A 102 -3.71 7.45 -11.14
C LEU A 102 -4.39 8.64 -10.46
N LEU A 103 -4.11 8.88 -9.18
CA LEU A 103 -4.71 9.97 -8.40
C LEU A 103 -4.04 11.32 -8.66
N TYR A 104 -2.74 11.32 -8.90
CA TYR A 104 -1.91 12.51 -9.05
C TYR A 104 -1.14 12.47 -10.38
N PRO A 105 -1.84 12.43 -11.53
CA PRO A 105 -1.19 12.37 -12.84
C PRO A 105 -0.21 13.52 -13.02
N GLN A 106 0.99 13.18 -13.50
CA GLN A 106 2.06 14.14 -13.83
C GLN A 106 2.51 15.01 -12.64
N ASN A 107 2.19 14.61 -11.40
CA ASN A 107 2.65 15.30 -10.20
C ASN A 107 3.97 14.69 -9.73
N GLU A 108 5.08 15.38 -10.02
CA GLU A 108 6.42 14.89 -9.67
C GLU A 108 6.66 14.83 -8.15
N SER A 109 6.03 15.72 -7.38
CA SER A 109 6.08 15.69 -5.91
C SER A 109 5.42 14.42 -5.38
N ALA A 110 4.24 14.05 -5.90
CA ALA A 110 3.56 12.81 -5.52
C ALA A 110 4.43 11.57 -5.81
N ARG A 111 5.10 11.54 -6.98
CA ARG A 111 6.00 10.45 -7.38
C ARG A 111 7.20 10.31 -6.47
N THR A 112 7.82 11.43 -6.13
CA THR A 112 8.99 11.48 -5.25
C THR A 112 8.60 11.04 -3.84
N GLU A 113 7.52 11.60 -3.31
CA GLU A 113 7.03 11.31 -1.96
C GLU A 113 6.59 9.85 -1.81
N VAL A 114 5.77 9.30 -2.71
CA VAL A 114 5.32 7.90 -2.59
C VAL A 114 6.52 6.95 -2.56
N THR A 115 7.51 7.17 -3.43
CA THR A 115 8.69 6.30 -3.50
C THR A 115 9.56 6.43 -2.25
N SER A 116 9.79 7.67 -1.78
CA SER A 116 10.56 7.95 -0.57
C SER A 116 9.91 7.33 0.68
N ARG A 117 8.60 7.50 0.84
CA ARG A 117 7.81 6.98 1.96
C ARG A 117 7.79 5.45 1.97
N LEU A 118 7.60 4.82 0.82
CA LEU A 118 7.67 3.36 0.70
C LEU A 118 9.08 2.82 1.04
N ALA A 119 10.14 3.53 0.65
CA ALA A 119 11.51 3.17 1.03
C ALA A 119 11.78 3.35 2.53
N THR A 120 11.15 4.32 3.19
CA THR A 120 11.23 4.49 4.65
C THR A 120 10.52 3.33 5.37
N VAL A 121 9.33 2.97 4.89
CA VAL A 121 8.55 1.84 5.40
C VAL A 121 9.27 0.50 5.22
N GLU A 122 9.92 0.30 4.08
CA GLU A 122 10.66 -0.95 3.79
C GLU A 122 11.86 -1.14 4.71
N ARG A 123 12.53 -0.04 5.11
CA ARG A 123 13.65 -0.05 6.05
C ARG A 123 13.22 -0.26 7.50
N ASP A 124 11.94 -0.13 7.83
CA ASP A 124 11.45 -0.33 9.19
C ASP A 124 11.38 -1.82 9.53
N GLY A 125 12.37 -2.27 10.31
CA GLY A 125 12.55 -3.66 10.70
C GLY A 125 11.46 -4.25 11.61
N ARG A 126 10.51 -3.42 12.08
CA ARG A 126 9.36 -3.88 12.88
C ARG A 126 8.30 -4.59 12.06
N PHE A 127 8.31 -4.45 10.74
CA PHE A 127 7.36 -5.10 9.85
C PHE A 127 7.93 -6.38 9.21
N GLY A 128 7.03 -7.23 8.72
CA GLY A 128 7.42 -8.45 8.01
C GLY A 128 8.32 -8.14 6.81
N ARG A 129 9.44 -8.88 6.69
CA ARG A 129 10.34 -8.78 5.54
C ARG A 129 9.62 -9.15 4.24
N ARG A 130 9.98 -8.44 3.17
CA ARG A 130 9.46 -8.65 1.81
C ARG A 130 10.55 -9.24 0.93
N ALA A 131 10.15 -9.99 -0.09
CA ALA A 131 11.10 -10.58 -1.04
C ALA A 131 11.59 -9.53 -2.05
N ILE A 132 10.73 -8.56 -2.37
CA ILE A 132 11.03 -7.47 -3.32
C ILE A 132 11.08 -6.16 -2.55
N SER A 133 12.08 -5.32 -2.83
CA SER A 133 12.20 -3.95 -2.33
C SER A 133 11.73 -2.91 -3.38
N PRO A 134 11.43 -1.66 -2.98
CA PRO A 134 11.15 -0.58 -3.93
C PRO A 134 12.28 -0.36 -4.94
N GLN A 135 13.55 -0.59 -4.55
CA GLN A 135 14.70 -0.38 -5.42
C GLN A 135 14.72 -1.37 -6.59
N ASP A 136 14.26 -2.60 -6.37
CA ASP A 136 14.20 -3.64 -7.39
C ASP A 136 13.15 -3.34 -8.48
N LEU A 137 12.07 -2.63 -8.11
CA LEU A 137 10.94 -2.31 -8.99
C LEU A 137 11.03 -0.90 -9.59
N GLN A 138 11.90 -0.03 -9.07
CA GLN A 138 12.11 1.31 -9.60
C GLN A 138 12.34 1.33 -11.13
N PRO A 139 13.17 0.44 -11.73
CA PRO A 139 13.34 0.41 -13.17
C PRO A 139 12.06 0.07 -13.94
N VAL A 140 11.22 -0.82 -13.38
CA VAL A 140 9.92 -1.20 -13.96
C VAL A 140 8.97 0.00 -13.96
N TRP A 141 8.92 0.74 -12.84
CA TRP A 141 8.06 1.91 -12.72
C TRP A 141 8.50 3.05 -13.64
N THR A 142 9.81 3.33 -13.72
CA THR A 142 10.36 4.34 -14.61
C THR A 142 10.02 4.03 -16.07
N LEU A 143 10.27 2.81 -16.51
CA LEU A 143 9.96 2.41 -17.88
C LEU A 143 8.46 2.45 -18.18
N CYS A 144 7.59 2.04 -17.23
CA CYS A 144 6.15 2.16 -17.40
C CYS A 144 5.71 3.62 -17.62
N ARG A 145 6.35 4.59 -16.96
CA ARG A 145 6.08 6.02 -17.13
C ARG A 145 6.55 6.51 -18.50
N GLU A 146 7.75 6.13 -18.92
CA GLU A 146 8.30 6.49 -20.24
C GLU A 146 7.43 5.97 -21.38
N LEU A 147 6.90 4.75 -21.23
CA LEU A 147 6.02 4.11 -22.21
C LEU A 147 4.58 4.62 -22.17
N SER A 148 4.20 5.43 -21.17
CA SER A 148 2.81 5.91 -21.02
C SER A 148 2.32 6.82 -22.15
N HIS A 149 3.25 7.38 -22.94
CA HIS A 149 2.96 8.22 -24.10
C HIS A 149 2.87 7.43 -25.42
N VAL A 150 3.29 6.16 -25.43
CA VAL A 150 3.30 5.32 -26.63
C VAL A 150 1.92 4.69 -26.83
N ALA A 151 1.45 4.60 -28.07
CA ALA A 151 0.16 4.00 -28.38
C ALA A 151 0.15 2.49 -28.04
N SER A 152 -0.93 2.01 -27.43
CA SER A 152 -1.01 0.63 -26.94
C SER A 152 -0.89 -0.39 -28.08
N GLU A 153 -1.33 -0.04 -29.28
CA GLU A 153 -1.24 -0.88 -30.48
C GLU A 153 0.21 -1.09 -30.92
N GLU A 154 1.08 -0.09 -30.72
CA GLU A 154 2.51 -0.19 -31.05
C GLU A 154 3.26 -1.09 -30.06
N LEU A 155 2.77 -1.17 -28.82
CA LEU A 155 3.34 -1.97 -27.74
C LEU A 155 2.83 -3.42 -27.74
N ALA A 156 1.69 -3.68 -28.36
CA ALA A 156 1.01 -4.99 -28.38
C ALA A 156 1.64 -6.00 -29.35
N SER A 157 2.97 -6.12 -29.36
CA SER A 157 3.70 -7.08 -30.19
C SER A 157 4.91 -7.69 -29.48
N GLN A 158 5.27 -8.92 -29.85
CA GLN A 158 6.49 -9.57 -29.34
C GLN A 158 7.76 -8.81 -29.72
N ALA A 159 7.78 -8.19 -30.90
CA ALA A 159 8.88 -7.33 -31.32
C ALA A 159 9.04 -6.10 -30.41
N ALA A 160 7.95 -5.55 -29.89
CA ALA A 160 8.00 -4.45 -28.93
C ALA A 160 8.68 -4.86 -27.63
N ILE A 161 8.48 -6.10 -27.14
CA ILE A 161 9.19 -6.61 -25.95
C ILE A 161 10.70 -6.54 -26.16
N ILE A 162 11.20 -6.99 -27.32
CA ILE A 162 12.63 -6.97 -27.62
C ILE A 162 13.16 -5.54 -27.72
N LYS A 163 12.39 -4.61 -28.32
CA LYS A 163 12.75 -3.19 -28.37
C LYS A 163 12.82 -2.55 -26.99
N VAL A 164 11.85 -2.85 -26.14
CA VAL A 164 11.83 -2.37 -24.75
C VAL A 164 12.99 -2.97 -23.96
N LEU A 165 13.27 -4.26 -24.14
CA LEU A 165 14.45 -4.91 -23.55
C LEU A 165 15.75 -4.24 -24.02
N ALA A 166 15.85 -3.84 -25.29
CA ALA A 166 17.03 -3.16 -25.82
C ALA A 166 17.23 -1.77 -25.21
N ALA A 167 16.16 -1.09 -24.83
CA ALA A 167 16.23 0.18 -24.10
C ALA A 167 16.72 0.00 -22.65
N VAL A 168 16.44 -1.15 -22.03
CA VAL A 168 16.90 -1.50 -20.68
C VAL A 168 18.36 -1.99 -20.70
N ASP A 169 18.66 -2.94 -21.58
CA ASP A 169 19.96 -3.55 -21.77
C ASP A 169 20.09 -4.07 -23.23
N PRO A 170 20.90 -3.40 -24.08
CA PRO A 170 21.12 -3.84 -25.46
C PRO A 170 21.72 -5.25 -25.59
N GLY A 171 22.56 -5.65 -24.63
CA GLY A 171 23.17 -6.98 -24.58
C GLY A 171 22.12 -8.06 -24.33
N ALA A 172 21.20 -7.80 -23.40
CA ALA A 172 20.04 -8.66 -23.14
C ALA A 172 19.17 -8.87 -24.39
N ALA A 173 18.84 -7.78 -25.09
CA ALA A 173 18.05 -7.87 -26.32
C ALA A 173 18.76 -8.64 -27.43
N THR A 174 20.06 -8.43 -27.58
CA THR A 174 20.89 -9.18 -28.55
C THR A 174 20.92 -10.67 -28.21
N LEU A 175 21.06 -11.01 -26.93
CA LEU A 175 21.07 -12.39 -26.45
C LEU A 175 19.74 -13.09 -26.77
N VAL A 176 18.60 -12.49 -26.40
CA VAL A 176 17.26 -13.02 -26.70
C VAL A 176 17.03 -13.14 -28.20
N GLY A 177 17.41 -12.12 -28.97
CA GLY A 177 17.27 -12.12 -30.43
C GLY A 177 18.15 -13.16 -31.14
N SER A 178 19.27 -13.57 -30.54
CA SER A 178 20.17 -14.59 -31.10
C SER A 178 19.67 -16.03 -30.96
N LEU A 179 18.62 -16.26 -30.15
CA LEU A 179 18.08 -17.58 -29.87
C LEU A 179 16.86 -17.84 -30.77
N GLU A 180 17.11 -18.30 -31.99
CA GLU A 180 16.07 -18.57 -33.00
C GLU A 180 14.96 -19.49 -32.47
N LEU A 181 15.31 -20.43 -31.60
CA LEU A 181 14.37 -21.35 -30.95
C LEU A 181 13.26 -20.63 -30.17
N LEU A 182 13.52 -19.48 -29.54
CA LEU A 182 12.51 -18.68 -28.84
C LEU A 182 11.42 -18.11 -29.77
N SER A 183 11.72 -18.01 -31.07
CA SER A 183 10.79 -17.52 -32.08
C SER A 183 10.09 -18.66 -32.85
N SER A 184 10.37 -19.92 -32.52
CA SER A 184 9.78 -21.08 -33.20
C SER A 184 8.25 -21.13 -33.06
N ASP A 185 7.58 -21.72 -34.04
CA ASP A 185 6.14 -21.99 -33.99
C ASP A 185 5.78 -23.11 -32.99
N PHE A 186 6.71 -24.02 -32.73
CA PHE A 186 6.53 -25.13 -31.79
C PHE A 186 6.84 -24.69 -30.36
N ALA A 187 5.94 -25.01 -29.43
CA ALA A 187 6.09 -24.59 -28.03
C ALA A 187 7.31 -25.25 -27.37
N GLU A 188 7.57 -26.51 -27.71
CA GLU A 188 8.67 -27.33 -27.22
C GLU A 188 10.02 -26.70 -27.58
N HIS A 189 10.20 -26.30 -28.84
CA HIS A 189 11.41 -25.59 -29.26
C HIS A 189 11.59 -24.26 -28.54
N ARG A 190 10.50 -23.52 -28.26
CA ARG A 190 10.63 -22.28 -27.50
C ARG A 190 11.07 -22.54 -26.06
N VAL A 191 10.59 -23.61 -25.42
CA VAL A 191 11.08 -24.03 -24.10
C VAL A 191 12.56 -24.41 -24.16
N GLU A 192 13.00 -25.17 -25.17
CA GLU A 192 14.43 -25.45 -25.39
C GLU A 192 15.25 -24.17 -25.59
N GLY A 193 14.68 -23.17 -26.28
CA GLY A 193 15.27 -21.84 -26.43
C GLY A 193 15.42 -21.09 -25.10
N PHE A 194 14.45 -21.24 -24.19
CA PHE A 194 14.51 -20.67 -22.85
C PHE A 194 15.56 -21.37 -21.99
N ASP A 195 15.65 -22.71 -22.04
CA ASP A 195 16.68 -23.46 -21.33
C ASP A 195 18.09 -23.05 -21.83
N ALA A 196 18.27 -22.93 -23.15
CA ALA A 196 19.51 -22.45 -23.75
C ALA A 196 19.86 -21.00 -23.33
N LEU A 197 18.85 -20.14 -23.12
CA LEU A 197 19.04 -18.79 -22.60
C LEU A 197 19.54 -18.82 -21.15
N VAL A 198 18.88 -19.60 -20.29
CA VAL A 198 19.26 -19.77 -18.88
C VAL A 198 20.70 -20.26 -18.78
N ASP A 199 21.06 -21.26 -19.59
CA ASP A 199 22.43 -21.79 -19.63
C ASP A 199 23.45 -20.71 -19.99
N ARG A 200 23.14 -19.86 -20.96
CA ARG A 200 24.03 -18.75 -21.36
C ARG A 200 24.14 -17.69 -20.26
N LEU A 201 23.02 -17.32 -19.65
CA LEU A 201 22.95 -16.29 -18.61
C LEU A 201 23.77 -16.64 -17.36
N PHE A 202 23.68 -17.89 -16.89
CA PHE A 202 24.28 -18.27 -15.61
C PHE A 202 25.64 -18.96 -15.74
N TYR A 203 25.97 -19.57 -16.88
CA TYR A 203 27.20 -20.36 -17.01
C TYR A 203 28.19 -19.87 -18.07
N ARG A 204 27.80 -18.97 -18.97
CA ARG A 204 28.66 -18.59 -20.11
C ARG A 204 28.96 -17.09 -20.20
N LEU A 205 28.10 -16.23 -19.66
CA LEU A 205 28.30 -14.80 -19.70
C LEU A 205 29.08 -14.32 -18.47
N SER A 206 30.09 -13.47 -18.72
CA SER A 206 30.77 -12.74 -17.66
C SER A 206 29.85 -11.64 -17.12
N PRO A 207 29.88 -11.29 -15.81
CA PRO A 207 29.17 -10.13 -15.26
C PRO A 207 29.51 -8.79 -15.92
N MET A 208 30.57 -8.72 -16.75
CA MET A 208 30.88 -7.54 -17.59
C MET A 208 30.08 -7.48 -18.90
N GLU A 209 29.58 -8.60 -19.41
CA GLU A 209 28.90 -8.70 -20.72
C GLU A 209 27.40 -8.48 -20.62
N LEU A 210 26.81 -8.85 -19.48
CA LEU A 210 25.44 -8.52 -19.13
C LEU A 210 25.46 -7.72 -17.84
N GLY A 211 24.86 -6.54 -17.83
CA GLY A 211 24.67 -5.83 -16.57
C GLY A 211 23.85 -6.72 -15.63
N ILE A 212 24.19 -6.78 -14.33
CA ILE A 212 23.41 -7.52 -13.32
C ILE A 212 21.91 -7.14 -13.39
N LYS A 213 21.62 -5.90 -13.82
CA LYS A 213 20.28 -5.35 -14.01
C LYS A 213 19.51 -5.93 -15.21
N GLY A 214 20.19 -6.54 -16.18
CA GLY A 214 19.60 -7.11 -17.39
C GLY A 214 19.05 -8.54 -17.21
N VAL A 215 19.47 -9.28 -16.18
CA VAL A 215 19.09 -10.70 -16.00
C VAL A 215 17.57 -10.88 -15.83
N ALA A 216 16.97 -10.16 -14.88
CA ALA A 216 15.53 -10.25 -14.59
C ALA A 216 14.64 -9.86 -15.80
N PRO A 217 14.83 -8.71 -16.48
CA PRO A 217 14.04 -8.39 -17.66
C PRO A 217 14.27 -9.39 -18.81
N THR A 218 15.48 -9.97 -18.94
CA THR A 218 15.76 -11.00 -19.95
C THR A 218 14.93 -12.27 -19.73
N LEU A 219 14.95 -12.80 -18.50
CA LEU A 219 14.18 -13.99 -18.13
C LEU A 219 12.68 -13.76 -18.32
N ALA A 220 12.17 -12.61 -17.88
CA ALA A 220 10.77 -12.24 -18.02
C ALA A 220 10.32 -12.12 -19.48
N ALA A 221 11.13 -11.46 -20.32
CA ALA A 221 10.87 -11.33 -21.75
C ALA A 221 10.85 -12.71 -22.43
N ALA A 222 11.84 -13.56 -22.13
CA ALA A 222 11.91 -14.89 -22.71
C ALA A 222 10.72 -15.77 -22.34
N ALA A 223 10.30 -15.78 -21.07
CA ALA A 223 9.12 -16.53 -20.63
C ALA A 223 7.84 -16.10 -21.38
N LEU A 224 7.67 -14.81 -21.66
CA LEU A 224 6.56 -14.31 -22.49
C LEU A 224 6.67 -14.72 -23.95
N LEU A 225 7.88 -14.73 -24.52
CA LEU A 225 8.10 -15.19 -25.89
C LEU A 225 7.77 -16.69 -26.02
N VAL A 226 8.15 -17.51 -25.04
CA VAL A 226 7.77 -18.94 -25.00
C VAL A 226 6.26 -19.12 -24.98
N GLY A 227 5.56 -18.39 -24.11
CA GLY A 227 4.10 -18.50 -24.00
C GLY A 227 3.31 -17.78 -25.08
N ARG A 228 3.99 -16.97 -25.91
CA ARG A 228 3.39 -15.94 -26.76
C ARG A 228 2.40 -15.05 -25.99
N GLY A 229 2.69 -14.80 -24.72
CA GLY A 229 1.72 -14.33 -23.74
C GLY A 229 1.98 -14.91 -22.35
N THR A 230 1.00 -14.82 -21.46
CA THR A 230 1.23 -15.06 -20.03
C THR A 230 1.27 -16.53 -19.60
N SER A 231 1.00 -17.46 -20.51
CA SER A 231 0.79 -18.89 -20.26
C SER A 231 1.98 -19.67 -19.71
N HIS A 232 3.20 -19.11 -19.80
CA HIS A 232 4.45 -19.75 -19.40
C HIS A 232 5.17 -19.02 -18.26
N ILE A 233 4.42 -18.25 -17.46
CA ILE A 233 4.98 -17.58 -16.27
C ILE A 233 5.68 -18.55 -15.29
N GLN A 234 5.23 -19.81 -15.22
CA GLN A 234 5.81 -20.85 -14.37
C GLN A 234 7.29 -21.17 -14.68
N LEU A 235 7.78 -20.83 -15.88
CA LEU A 235 9.21 -20.94 -16.21
C LEU A 235 10.08 -20.05 -15.30
N LEU A 236 9.48 -19.05 -14.66
CA LEU A 236 10.15 -18.15 -13.74
C LEU A 236 10.22 -18.68 -12.29
N ALA A 237 9.50 -19.77 -11.96
CA ALA A 237 9.47 -20.35 -10.61
C ALA A 237 10.86 -20.59 -10.01
N PRO A 238 11.81 -21.20 -10.74
CA PRO A 238 13.13 -21.52 -10.20
C PRO A 238 13.91 -20.27 -9.74
N PHE A 239 13.63 -19.11 -10.33
CA PHE A 239 14.32 -17.86 -10.04
C PHE A 239 13.59 -17.00 -8.99
N GLY A 240 12.36 -17.38 -8.59
CA GLY A 240 11.50 -16.53 -7.77
C GLY A 240 12.03 -16.23 -6.36
N ARG A 241 12.96 -17.05 -5.85
CA ARG A 241 13.60 -16.83 -4.55
C ARG A 241 14.79 -15.88 -4.62
N GLU A 242 15.60 -15.97 -5.68
CA GLU A 242 16.84 -15.20 -5.84
C GLU A 242 16.64 -13.90 -6.62
N LEU A 243 15.68 -13.90 -7.56
CA LEU A 243 15.35 -12.78 -8.43
C LEU A 243 13.83 -12.52 -8.44
N PRO A 244 13.17 -12.27 -7.29
CA PRO A 244 11.71 -12.12 -7.21
C PRO A 244 11.16 -10.96 -8.07
N GLN A 245 11.98 -9.95 -8.38
CA GLN A 245 11.64 -8.85 -9.27
C GLN A 245 11.41 -9.27 -10.73
N VAL A 246 11.82 -10.48 -11.13
CA VAL A 246 11.53 -11.05 -12.46
C VAL A 246 10.03 -11.04 -12.76
N PHE A 247 9.19 -11.24 -11.75
CA PHE A 247 7.74 -11.23 -11.91
C PHE A 247 7.18 -9.83 -12.14
N GLY A 248 7.79 -8.79 -11.56
CA GLY A 248 7.44 -7.40 -11.85
C GLY A 248 7.72 -7.02 -13.31
N TRP A 249 8.86 -7.46 -13.84
CA TRP A 249 9.21 -7.34 -15.26
C TRP A 249 8.25 -8.11 -16.17
N PHE A 250 7.89 -9.33 -15.79
CA PHE A 250 6.89 -10.12 -16.52
C PHE A 250 5.55 -9.38 -16.55
N GLY A 251 5.14 -8.80 -15.42
CA GLY A 251 3.93 -7.99 -15.31
C GLY A 251 3.94 -6.75 -16.21
N LEU A 252 5.06 -6.03 -16.30
CA LEU A 252 5.23 -4.92 -17.23
C LEU A 252 5.04 -5.37 -18.68
N PHE A 253 5.81 -6.37 -19.13
CA PHE A 253 5.75 -6.83 -20.51
C PHE A 253 4.40 -7.45 -20.87
N ALA A 254 3.76 -8.18 -19.94
CA ALA A 254 2.40 -8.67 -20.12
C ALA A 254 1.41 -7.50 -20.27
N GLY A 255 1.55 -6.45 -19.45
CA GLY A 255 0.79 -5.22 -19.56
C GLY A 255 0.91 -4.57 -20.95
N LEU A 256 2.13 -4.51 -21.48
CA LEU A 256 2.42 -3.94 -22.81
C LEU A 256 1.84 -4.77 -23.96
N LEU A 257 1.91 -6.10 -23.89
CA LEU A 257 1.30 -7.00 -24.87
C LEU A 257 -0.23 -6.88 -24.94
N GLY A 258 -0.85 -6.52 -23.81
CA GLY A 258 -2.30 -6.32 -23.70
C GLY A 258 -3.12 -7.61 -23.62
N GLN A 259 -4.44 -7.42 -23.45
CA GLN A 259 -5.41 -8.46 -23.09
C GLN A 259 -5.49 -9.64 -24.07
N SER A 260 -5.18 -9.42 -25.36
CA SER A 260 -5.21 -10.48 -26.38
C SER A 260 -4.16 -11.57 -26.16
N HIS A 261 -3.13 -11.30 -25.35
CA HIS A 261 -2.03 -12.22 -25.05
C HIS A 261 -2.09 -12.77 -23.61
N TRP A 262 -3.17 -12.51 -22.88
CA TRP A 262 -3.33 -12.98 -21.51
C TRP A 262 -4.10 -14.29 -21.48
N ASP A 263 -3.59 -15.24 -20.71
CA ASP A 263 -4.40 -16.37 -20.29
C ASP A 263 -5.53 -15.92 -19.35
N LEU A 264 -6.49 -16.82 -19.11
CA LEU A 264 -7.68 -16.54 -18.33
C LEU A 264 -7.37 -16.18 -16.86
N ALA A 265 -6.32 -16.75 -16.27
CA ALA A 265 -5.96 -16.51 -14.88
C ALA A 265 -5.37 -15.10 -14.73
N TRP A 266 -4.43 -14.75 -15.62
CA TRP A 266 -3.83 -13.41 -15.66
C TRP A 266 -4.89 -12.33 -15.90
N ALA A 267 -5.78 -12.53 -16.89
CA ALA A 267 -6.84 -11.56 -17.18
C ALA A 267 -7.77 -11.30 -15.98
N ARG A 268 -8.13 -12.34 -15.23
CA ARG A 268 -8.96 -12.21 -14.01
C ARG A 268 -8.21 -11.50 -12.88
N GLY A 269 -6.94 -11.84 -12.67
CA GLY A 269 -6.08 -11.20 -11.69
C GLY A 269 -5.94 -9.71 -11.97
N THR A 270 -5.53 -9.36 -13.19
CA THR A 270 -5.33 -7.97 -13.64
C THR A 270 -6.61 -7.16 -13.54
N LYS A 271 -7.77 -7.69 -13.98
CA LYS A 271 -9.07 -7.00 -13.84
C LYS A 271 -9.43 -6.72 -12.38
N SER A 272 -9.09 -7.65 -11.49
CA SER A 272 -9.39 -7.49 -10.06
C SER A 272 -8.52 -6.44 -9.41
N VAL A 273 -7.23 -6.39 -9.77
CA VAL A 273 -6.30 -5.34 -9.33
C VAL A 273 -6.68 -3.99 -9.93
N ASP A 274 -7.01 -3.93 -11.22
CA ASP A 274 -7.46 -2.71 -11.91
C ASP A 274 -8.68 -2.09 -11.20
N ARG A 275 -9.64 -2.92 -10.77
CA ARG A 275 -10.79 -2.46 -9.98
C ARG A 275 -10.39 -1.85 -8.64
N LEU A 276 -9.37 -2.36 -7.96
CA LEU A 276 -8.85 -1.76 -6.73
C LEU A 276 -8.14 -0.44 -7.03
N LEU A 277 -7.34 -0.41 -8.10
CA LEU A 277 -6.60 0.76 -8.54
C LEU A 277 -7.52 1.94 -8.92
N ARG A 278 -8.71 1.65 -9.45
CA ARG A 278 -9.71 2.63 -9.89
C ARG A 278 -10.69 3.07 -8.81
N GLN A 279 -10.52 2.65 -7.55
CA GLN A 279 -11.45 3.06 -6.49
C GLN A 279 -11.48 4.59 -6.33
N PRO A 280 -12.65 5.25 -6.35
CA PRO A 280 -12.72 6.68 -6.17
C PRO A 280 -12.21 7.07 -4.78
N PHE A 281 -11.65 8.27 -4.72
CA PHE A 281 -11.11 8.93 -3.55
C PHE A 281 -11.46 10.42 -3.60
N HIS A 282 -11.90 10.92 -2.45
CA HIS A 282 -12.13 12.33 -2.21
C HIS A 282 -11.48 12.71 -0.89
N VAL A 283 -10.86 13.88 -0.82
CA VAL A 283 -10.09 14.28 0.37
C VAL A 283 -10.97 14.53 1.61
N ASP A 284 -12.27 14.70 1.43
CA ASP A 284 -13.27 14.84 2.50
C ASP A 284 -13.98 13.52 2.83
N GLU A 285 -13.66 12.41 2.15
CA GLU A 285 -14.19 11.09 2.50
C GLU A 285 -13.51 10.54 3.76
N PRO A 286 -14.19 9.65 4.52
CA PRO A 286 -13.57 9.01 5.68
C PRO A 286 -12.28 8.26 5.35
N VAL A 287 -11.27 8.44 6.20
CA VAL A 287 -9.99 7.74 6.10
C VAL A 287 -10.24 6.23 6.15
N ARG A 288 -9.66 5.51 5.18
CA ARG A 288 -9.76 4.05 5.07
C ARG A 288 -8.59 3.35 5.77
N ALA A 289 -7.45 4.02 5.86
CA ALA A 289 -6.26 3.58 6.56
C ALA A 289 -6.42 3.63 8.09
N ASP A 290 -5.58 2.86 8.79
CA ASP A 290 -5.45 2.92 10.23
C ASP A 290 -4.63 4.16 10.66
N LEU A 291 -3.64 4.55 9.85
CA LEU A 291 -2.78 5.71 10.06
C LEU A 291 -2.58 6.51 8.77
N CYS A 292 -2.62 7.84 8.85
CA CYS A 292 -2.07 8.71 7.84
C CYS A 292 -0.54 8.77 7.97
N TRP A 293 0.15 9.06 6.86
CA TRP A 293 1.61 9.07 6.79
C TRP A 293 2.29 9.80 7.95
N VAL A 294 1.84 11.01 8.26
CA VAL A 294 2.44 11.87 9.30
C VAL A 294 2.40 11.26 10.70
N GLU A 295 1.31 10.56 11.03
CA GLU A 295 1.15 9.91 12.33
C GLU A 295 1.99 8.64 12.39
N PHE A 296 2.03 7.88 11.29
CA PHE A 296 2.91 6.74 11.13
C PHE A 296 4.40 7.14 11.28
N GLU A 297 4.84 8.17 10.57
CA GLU A 297 6.22 8.66 10.59
C GLU A 297 6.61 9.14 12.00
N TRP A 298 5.73 9.88 12.67
CA TRP A 298 5.93 10.31 14.05
C TRP A 298 6.05 9.11 15.00
N LEU A 299 5.10 8.17 14.96
CA LEU A 299 5.14 6.95 15.77
C LEU A 299 6.44 6.16 15.53
N SER A 300 6.83 6.03 14.27
CA SER A 300 8.01 5.28 13.87
C SER A 300 9.31 5.89 14.38
N THR A 301 9.35 7.21 14.54
CA THR A 301 10.53 7.99 14.96
C THR A 301 10.62 8.13 16.48
N VAL A 302 9.48 8.35 17.14
CA VAL A 302 9.43 8.63 18.60
C VAL A 302 9.53 7.35 19.42
N PHE A 303 8.87 6.28 18.98
CA PHE A 303 8.85 5.02 19.71
C PHE A 303 9.74 3.99 19.04
N GLY A 304 10.69 3.46 19.80
CA GLY A 304 11.60 2.41 19.35
C GLY A 304 11.13 0.98 19.64
N SER A 305 10.00 0.80 20.36
CA SER A 305 9.49 -0.54 20.68
C SER A 305 8.78 -1.19 19.49
N ASP A 306 8.93 -2.51 19.39
CA ASP A 306 8.32 -3.33 18.35
C ASP A 306 6.78 -3.41 18.48
N ASP A 307 6.27 -3.25 19.71
CA ASP A 307 4.86 -3.44 20.04
C ASP A 307 3.97 -2.20 19.77
N VAL A 308 4.57 -1.03 19.48
CA VAL A 308 3.81 0.24 19.28
C VAL A 308 2.68 0.08 18.29
N PHE A 309 2.94 -0.54 17.14
CA PHE A 309 1.91 -0.76 16.11
C PHE A 309 0.99 -1.95 16.42
N ALA A 310 1.43 -2.88 17.27
CA ALA A 310 0.65 -4.04 17.69
C ALA A 310 -0.45 -3.66 18.68
N GLU A 311 -0.26 -2.61 19.47
CA GLU A 311 -1.24 -2.15 20.47
C GLU A 311 -2.26 -1.15 19.92
N LEU A 312 -1.98 -0.50 18.78
CA LEU A 312 -2.92 0.46 18.19
C LEU A 312 -4.26 -0.19 17.82
N PRO A 313 -5.38 0.53 18.01
CA PRO A 313 -6.66 0.15 17.43
C PRO A 313 -6.52 0.16 15.91
N LYS A 314 -6.79 -0.99 15.28
CA LYS A 314 -6.63 -1.20 13.84
C LYS A 314 -7.75 -2.02 13.27
N SER A 315 -8.01 -1.82 11.99
CA SER A 315 -9.03 -2.53 11.21
C SER A 315 -8.78 -4.04 11.10
N ALA A 316 -7.51 -4.47 11.16
CA ALA A 316 -7.12 -5.87 11.09
C ALA A 316 -5.97 -6.18 12.05
N GLN A 317 -6.10 -7.22 12.88
CA GLN A 317 -5.14 -7.51 13.96
C GLN A 317 -3.68 -7.72 13.51
N ARG A 318 -3.47 -8.28 12.31
CA ARG A 318 -2.13 -8.66 11.81
C ARG A 318 -1.60 -7.74 10.71
N SER A 319 -2.29 -6.66 10.41
CA SER A 319 -1.84 -5.71 9.40
C SER A 319 -2.15 -4.29 9.79
N LEU A 320 -1.27 -3.38 9.39
CA LEU A 320 -1.44 -1.95 9.55
C LEU A 320 -1.61 -1.34 8.16
N LEU A 321 -2.71 -0.65 7.92
CA LEU A 321 -2.95 0.07 6.68
C LEU A 321 -2.51 1.53 6.87
N VAL A 322 -1.57 2.00 6.06
CA VAL A 322 -1.03 3.36 6.12
C VAL A 322 -1.41 4.11 4.84
N GLU A 323 -2.03 5.27 4.97
CA GLU A 323 -2.28 6.21 3.86
C GLU A 323 -0.97 6.98 3.60
N VAL A 324 -0.13 6.46 2.70
CA VAL A 324 1.21 7.02 2.39
C VAL A 324 1.12 8.36 1.65
N LEU A 325 0.10 8.50 0.81
CA LEU A 325 -0.41 9.78 0.28
C LEU A 325 -1.94 9.73 0.40
N PRO A 326 -2.65 10.86 0.41
CA PRO A 326 -4.11 10.85 0.50
C PRO A 326 -4.74 9.97 -0.60
N GLY A 327 -5.50 8.93 -0.20
CA GLY A 327 -6.10 7.96 -1.13
C GLY A 327 -5.18 6.87 -1.68
N VAL A 328 -3.89 6.92 -1.32
CA VAL A 328 -2.87 5.90 -1.64
C VAL A 328 -2.55 5.13 -0.36
N ASP A 329 -3.18 3.96 -0.24
CA ASP A 329 -2.98 3.09 0.92
C ASP A 329 -1.86 2.06 0.67
N PHE A 330 -1.10 1.74 1.72
CA PHE A 330 -0.10 0.69 1.72
C PHE A 330 -0.24 -0.19 2.97
N GLN A 331 -0.33 -1.51 2.78
CA GLN A 331 -0.57 -2.47 3.85
C GLN A 331 0.75 -3.08 4.35
N LEU A 332 0.97 -2.97 5.66
CA LEU A 332 2.10 -3.55 6.37
C LEU A 332 1.66 -4.79 7.13
N ARG A 333 2.49 -5.83 7.10
CA ARG A 333 2.28 -7.02 7.92
C ARG A 333 2.99 -6.84 9.26
N LEU A 334 2.25 -6.98 10.35
CA LEU A 334 2.82 -7.00 11.69
C LEU A 334 3.41 -8.39 11.98
N PRO A 335 4.54 -8.48 12.70
CA PRO A 335 5.09 -9.75 13.14
C PRO A 335 4.07 -10.45 14.03
N SER A 336 3.93 -11.76 13.85
CA SER A 336 3.08 -12.56 14.73
C SER A 336 3.72 -12.61 16.11
N SER A 337 3.26 -11.77 17.03
CA SER A 337 3.57 -11.97 18.44
C SER A 337 2.86 -13.25 18.89
N GLU A 338 3.62 -14.29 19.26
CA GLU A 338 3.08 -15.48 19.94
C GLU A 338 2.58 -15.16 21.37
N ARG A 339 2.71 -13.90 21.81
CA ARG A 339 2.15 -13.35 23.04
C ARG A 339 0.94 -12.50 22.60
N SER A 340 -0.32 -12.81 22.86
CA SER A 340 -0.94 -13.45 24.01
C SER A 340 -2.27 -14.06 23.57
N LYS A 341 -2.57 -15.29 23.98
CA LYS A 341 -3.86 -15.96 23.77
C LYS A 341 -4.98 -15.43 24.69
N GLU A 342 -4.85 -14.24 25.25
CA GLU A 342 -5.86 -13.66 26.12
C GLU A 342 -6.40 -12.37 25.50
N GLN A 343 -7.72 -12.37 25.31
CA GLN A 343 -8.56 -11.31 24.75
C GLN A 343 -8.49 -11.16 23.23
N ALA A 344 -9.09 -12.15 22.54
CA ALA A 344 -9.75 -11.89 21.27
C ALA A 344 -10.92 -10.91 21.50
N SER A 345 -10.65 -9.60 21.57
CA SER A 345 -11.67 -8.60 21.31
C SER A 345 -11.86 -8.52 19.80
N VAL A 346 -13.01 -8.99 19.35
CA VAL A 346 -13.54 -8.61 18.03
C VAL A 346 -13.86 -7.12 18.16
N TYR A 347 -12.87 -6.26 17.92
CA TYR A 347 -13.12 -4.85 17.64
C TYR A 347 -13.75 -4.78 16.25
N SER A 348 -15.06 -5.03 16.17
CA SER A 348 -15.87 -4.43 15.13
C SER A 348 -15.62 -2.92 15.22
N ARG A 349 -15.03 -2.34 14.16
CA ARG A 349 -14.79 -0.89 13.99
C ARG A 349 -15.88 -0.14 14.77
N PRO A 350 -15.56 0.52 15.90
CA PRO A 350 -16.59 1.28 16.60
C PRO A 350 -17.17 2.19 15.53
N ALA A 351 -18.49 2.18 15.35
CA ALA A 351 -19.11 3.24 14.59
C ALA A 351 -18.71 4.52 15.33
N VAL A 352 -17.67 5.20 14.83
CA VAL A 352 -17.10 6.38 15.50
C VAL A 352 -18.28 7.29 15.73
N SER A 353 -18.69 7.40 17.00
CA SER A 353 -19.94 8.09 17.29
C SER A 353 -19.73 9.53 16.90
N GLN A 354 -20.76 10.19 16.35
CA GLN A 354 -20.64 11.61 15.99
C GLN A 354 -20.12 12.44 17.17
N LYS A 355 -20.48 12.03 18.40
CA LYS A 355 -20.01 12.61 19.65
C LYS A 355 -18.50 12.45 19.87
N ALA A 356 -17.93 11.28 19.57
CA ALA A 356 -16.49 11.03 19.66
C ALA A 356 -15.71 11.83 18.60
N VAL A 357 -16.27 11.98 17.40
CA VAL A 357 -15.71 12.89 16.38
C VAL A 357 -15.77 14.34 16.86
N ASP A 358 -16.91 14.80 17.38
CA ASP A 358 -17.07 16.16 17.88
C ASP A 358 -16.14 16.46 19.07
N GLU A 359 -15.91 15.47 19.93
CA GLU A 359 -14.99 15.55 21.07
C GLU A 359 -13.52 15.57 20.61
N ALA A 360 -13.14 14.69 19.68
CA ALA A 360 -11.86 14.74 18.99
C ALA A 360 -11.59 16.11 18.38
N LEU A 361 -12.58 16.68 17.71
CA LEU A 361 -12.47 17.97 17.06
C LEU A 361 -12.31 19.13 18.04
N LYS A 362 -13.02 19.10 19.17
CA LYS A 362 -12.82 20.07 20.25
C LYS A 362 -11.43 19.97 20.84
N LEU A 363 -10.92 18.76 21.03
CA LEU A 363 -9.57 18.52 21.54
C LEU A 363 -8.50 19.00 20.54
N ILE A 364 -8.70 18.76 19.24
CA ILE A 364 -7.82 19.26 18.18
C ILE A 364 -7.85 20.80 18.10
N GLU A 365 -9.03 21.41 18.19
CA GLU A 365 -9.18 22.88 18.20
C GLU A 365 -8.54 23.50 19.46
N ALA A 366 -8.68 22.85 20.61
CA ALA A 366 -8.01 23.25 21.86
C ALA A 366 -6.48 23.14 21.74
N ALA A 367 -5.96 22.03 21.21
CA ALA A 367 -4.53 21.86 20.95
C ALA A 367 -4.01 22.94 20.00
N HIS A 368 -4.71 23.20 18.91
CA HIS A 368 -4.33 24.23 17.94
C HIS A 368 -4.37 25.66 18.54
N SER A 369 -5.32 25.93 19.45
CA SER A 369 -5.36 27.20 20.21
C SER A 369 -4.18 27.32 21.17
N LEU A 370 -3.75 26.23 21.80
CA LEU A 370 -2.62 26.23 22.75
C LEU A 370 -1.29 26.42 22.02
N LEU A 371 -1.11 25.76 20.89
CA LEU A 371 0.13 25.78 20.09
C LEU A 371 0.34 27.14 19.39
N ARG A 372 -0.72 27.93 19.18
CA ARG A 372 -0.62 29.27 18.58
C ARG A 372 -0.67 30.44 19.57
N ALA A 373 -0.96 30.19 20.85
CA ALA A 373 -1.12 31.27 21.81
C ALA A 373 0.25 31.74 22.35
N ASP A 374 0.63 32.97 21.98
CA ASP A 374 1.72 33.77 22.61
C ASP A 374 1.39 34.18 24.07
N SER A 375 0.48 33.51 24.77
CA SER A 375 0.03 33.91 26.12
C SER A 375 -0.05 32.72 27.08
N PRO A 376 0.35 32.91 28.36
CA PRO A 376 0.44 31.83 29.33
C PRO A 376 -0.94 31.54 29.90
N THR A 377 -1.78 30.81 29.16
CA THR A 377 -3.02 30.28 29.75
C THR A 377 -2.62 29.13 30.67
N LYS A 378 -2.99 29.22 31.96
CA LYS A 378 -2.64 28.20 32.95
C LYS A 378 -3.30 26.88 32.56
N GLN A 379 -2.47 25.84 32.42
CA GLN A 379 -2.83 24.47 32.07
C GLN A 379 -3.99 23.90 32.92
N SER A 380 -4.22 24.42 34.13
CA SER A 380 -5.31 24.03 35.03
C SER A 380 -6.71 24.39 34.52
N GLU A 381 -6.88 25.43 33.71
CA GLU A 381 -8.21 25.91 33.30
C GLU A 381 -8.80 25.13 32.11
N LEU A 382 -8.03 24.27 31.46
CA LEU A 382 -8.44 23.50 30.27
C LEU A 382 -9.24 22.22 30.59
N PHE A 383 -9.02 21.63 31.77
CA PHE A 383 -9.60 20.32 32.13
C PHE A 383 -10.86 20.43 33.00
N ASP A 384 -11.19 21.62 33.51
CA ASP A 384 -12.38 21.83 34.35
C ASP A 384 -13.70 21.87 33.54
N ALA A 385 -13.63 21.96 32.21
CA ALA A 385 -14.81 22.01 31.35
C ALA A 385 -15.43 20.64 31.03
N VAL A 386 -14.79 19.53 31.41
CA VAL A 386 -15.35 18.17 31.26
C VAL A 386 -15.56 17.56 32.63
N THR A 387 -16.58 18.03 33.36
CA THR A 387 -17.06 17.31 34.53
C THR A 387 -17.82 16.07 34.04
N PRO A 388 -17.44 14.84 34.44
CA PRO A 388 -18.25 13.67 34.14
C PRO A 388 -19.59 13.82 34.87
N SER A 389 -20.69 13.70 34.12
CA SER A 389 -22.04 13.71 34.68
C SER A 389 -22.16 12.60 35.72
N GLN A 390 -22.05 12.96 37.01
CA GLN A 390 -22.31 12.07 38.11
C GLN A 390 -23.77 11.63 38.01
N THR A 391 -23.96 10.35 37.69
CA THR A 391 -25.24 9.68 37.81
C THR A 391 -25.64 9.71 39.28
N LEU A 392 -26.65 10.53 39.59
CA LEU A 392 -27.31 10.61 40.88
C LEU A 392 -27.80 9.21 41.31
N LYS A 393 -27.03 8.55 42.18
CA LYS A 393 -27.54 7.45 43.01
C LYS A 393 -28.65 8.02 43.90
N LYS A 394 -29.90 7.74 43.57
CA LYS A 394 -31.04 7.95 44.46
C LYS A 394 -30.84 7.13 45.74
N SER A 395 -30.49 7.80 46.83
CA SER A 395 -30.65 7.28 48.18
C SER A 395 -32.15 7.24 48.51
N LYS A 396 -32.66 6.05 48.85
CA LYS A 396 -33.97 5.89 49.47
C LYS A 396 -33.75 5.74 50.97
N ALA A 397 -34.11 6.75 51.74
CA ALA A 397 -34.19 6.69 53.20
C ALA A 397 -35.63 6.44 53.64
N GLY A 398 -35.81 5.42 54.47
CA GLY A 398 -36.64 5.44 55.68
C GLY A 398 -38.16 5.49 55.55
N GLY A 399 -38.81 4.36 55.84
CA GLY A 399 -40.22 4.28 56.20
C GLY A 399 -40.49 3.02 57.01
N THR A 400 -40.45 3.15 58.33
CA THR A 400 -40.77 2.14 59.35
C THR A 400 -42.23 1.69 59.26
N GLY A 401 -42.48 0.38 59.40
CA GLY A 401 -43.83 -0.19 59.46
C GLY A 401 -43.79 -1.64 59.93
N SER A 402 -44.26 -1.86 61.16
CA SER A 402 -44.11 -3.08 61.94
C SER A 402 -45.23 -4.11 61.70
N ARG A 403 -44.85 -5.40 61.85
CA ARG A 403 -45.62 -6.55 62.38
C ARG A 403 -46.74 -7.23 61.56
N GLY A 404 -46.61 -8.56 61.56
CA GLY A 404 -47.69 -9.55 61.53
C GLY A 404 -47.95 -10.10 60.13
N GLY A 405 -47.88 -11.39 59.82
CA GLY A 405 -47.75 -12.59 60.63
C GLY A 405 -48.12 -13.78 59.73
N LYS A 406 -47.53 -14.94 60.03
CA LYS A 406 -48.04 -16.31 59.82
C LYS A 406 -48.45 -16.83 58.43
N GLN A 407 -47.95 -18.04 58.20
CA GLN A 407 -48.60 -19.23 57.57
C GLN A 407 -48.61 -19.28 56.03
N LYS A 408 -47.75 -20.16 55.48
CA LYS A 408 -48.03 -21.57 55.08
C LYS A 408 -48.86 -21.65 53.79
N LEU A 409 -48.21 -22.08 52.70
CA LEU A 409 -48.26 -23.46 52.21
C LEU A 409 -47.05 -23.72 51.32
#